data_AF-G6C259-F1
#
_entry.id   AF-G6C259-F1
#
_cell.length_a   1.000
_cell.length_b   1.000
_cell.length_c   1.000
_cell.angle_alpha   90.00
_cell.angle_beta   90.00
_cell.angle_gamma   90.00
#
_symmetry.space_group_name_H-M   'P 1'
#
loop_
_entity.id
_entity.type
_entity.pdbx_description
1 polymer ?
#
loop_
_entity_poly.entity_id
_entity_poly.type
_entity_poly.pdbx_seq_one_letter_code
_entity_poly.pdbx_strand_id
1 'polypeptide(L)'
;PSRFQITDIKKTSVCPLAKIIRKELKNRRINKLKVVYSDEVPIKPLSLNGDREKSKNVGSISFVPPVAGMLLASAVIKDICEL
;
A
#
# COMPACT_ATOMS: atom_id res chain seq x y z
N PRO A 1 -6.57 -11.76 -3.47
CA PRO A 1 -5.60 -10.89 -2.78
C PRO A 1 -4.23 -11.58 -2.61
N SER A 2 -3.64 -12.04 -3.72
CA SER A 2 -2.43 -12.87 -3.75
C SER A 2 -1.15 -12.08 -4.01
N ARG A 3 -1.26 -10.83 -4.50
CA ARG A 3 -0.11 -10.00 -4.89
C ARG A 3 0.38 -9.05 -3.79
N PHE A 4 -0.08 -9.24 -2.56
CA PHE A 4 0.46 -8.51 -1.42
C PHE A 4 1.86 -9.01 -1.07
N GLN A 5 2.75 -8.07 -0.71
CA GLN A 5 4.14 -8.32 -0.39
C GLN A 5 4.57 -7.52 0.83
N ILE A 6 5.41 -8.11 1.66
CA ILE A 6 6.10 -7.44 2.78
C ILE A 6 7.51 -7.07 2.32
N THR A 7 7.85 -5.79 2.32
CA THR A 7 9.16 -5.32 1.87
C THR A 7 9.54 -3.98 2.50
N ASP A 8 10.71 -3.44 2.17
CA ASP A 8 11.05 -2.07 2.53
C ASP A 8 10.35 -1.07 1.61
N ILE A 9 9.90 0.05 2.15
CA ILE A 9 9.20 1.12 1.42
C ILE A 9 9.96 1.58 0.16
N LYS A 10 11.30 1.54 0.14
CA LYS A 10 12.11 1.91 -1.02
C LYS A 10 11.97 0.95 -2.20
N LYS A 11 11.59 -0.31 -1.94
CA LYS A 11 11.43 -1.36 -2.97
C LYS A 11 10.02 -1.42 -3.54
N THR A 12 9.08 -0.63 -3.02
CA THR A 12 7.70 -0.64 -3.50
C THR A 12 7.57 -0.01 -4.89
N SER A 13 6.79 -0.62 -5.77
CA SER A 13 6.54 -0.17 -7.15
C SER A 13 5.05 0.13 -7.37
N VAL A 14 4.72 0.75 -8.51
CA VAL A 14 3.34 0.95 -9.06
C VAL A 14 2.28 1.62 -8.18
N CYS A 15 2.55 1.94 -6.92
CA CYS A 15 1.61 2.49 -5.96
C CYS A 15 1.78 4.02 -5.79
N PRO A 16 0.78 4.84 -6.18
CA PRO A 16 0.82 6.30 -6.03
C PRO A 16 0.96 6.74 -4.57
N LEU A 17 0.30 6.03 -3.64
CA LEU A 17 0.39 6.33 -2.21
C LEU A 17 1.82 6.08 -1.70
N ALA A 18 2.44 4.94 -2.05
CA ALA A 18 3.80 4.63 -1.66
C ALA A 18 4.81 5.67 -2.18
N LYS A 19 4.58 6.25 -3.36
CA LYS A 19 5.39 7.37 -3.89
C LYS A 19 5.34 8.60 -2.99
N ILE A 20 4.15 8.98 -2.53
CA ILE A 20 3.97 10.13 -1.61
C ILE A 20 4.63 9.82 -0.27
N ILE A 21 4.41 8.63 0.27
CA ILE A 21 4.99 8.20 1.55
C ILE A 21 6.53 8.19 1.49
N ARG A 22 7.15 7.71 0.41
CA ARG A 22 8.62 7.79 0.23
C ARG A 22 9.14 9.22 0.28
N LYS A 23 8.42 10.17 -0.32
CA LYS A 23 8.80 11.60 -0.29
C LYS A 23 8.74 12.13 1.15
N GLU A 24 7.66 11.84 1.88
CA GLU A 24 7.50 12.27 3.27
C GLU A 24 8.54 11.65 4.21
N LEU A 25 8.83 10.36 4.05
CA LEU A 25 9.88 9.69 4.83
C LEU A 25 11.26 10.29 4.55
N LYS A 26 11.56 10.64 3.30
CA LYS A 26 12.82 11.32 2.95
C LYS A 26 12.92 12.68 3.64
N ASN A 27 11.84 13.46 3.67
CA ASN A 27 11.81 14.77 4.36
C ASN A 27 12.06 14.61 5.86
N ARG A 28 11.58 13.52 6.46
CA ARG A 28 11.76 13.17 7.89
C ARG A 28 13.06 12.41 8.18
N ARG A 29 13.92 12.19 7.17
CA ARG A 29 15.18 11.42 7.28
C ARG A 29 14.97 9.97 7.76
N ILE A 30 13.81 9.38 7.46
CA ILE A 30 13.50 7.98 7.76
C ILE A 30 13.93 7.12 6.58
N ASN A 31 14.92 6.26 6.79
CA ASN A 31 15.60 5.55 5.71
C ASN A 31 15.16 4.09 5.52
N LYS A 32 14.44 3.51 6.49
CA LYS A 32 14.00 2.12 6.46
C LYS A 32 12.62 2.03 7.08
N LEU A 33 11.68 1.42 6.36
CA LEU A 33 10.33 1.20 6.86
C LEU A 33 9.78 -0.06 6.20
N LYS A 34 9.50 -1.08 7.01
CA LYS A 34 8.83 -2.31 6.55
C LYS A 34 7.37 -1.99 6.27
N VAL A 35 6.86 -2.41 5.12
CA VAL A 35 5.50 -2.13 4.66
C VAL A 35 4.87 -3.35 3.99
N VAL A 36 3.55 -3.40 4.01
CA VAL A 36 2.74 -4.28 3.16
C VAL A 36 2.16 -3.46 2.02
N TYR A 37 2.36 -3.92 0.79
CA TYR A 37 1.76 -3.30 -0.39
C TYR A 37 1.43 -4.34 -1.47
N SER A 38 0.60 -3.97 -2.44
CA SER A 38 0.36 -4.77 -3.64
C SER A 38 1.12 -4.17 -4.83
N ASP A 39 1.73 -5.02 -5.65
CA ASP A 39 2.35 -4.64 -6.92
C ASP A 39 1.37 -4.78 -8.11
N GLU A 40 0.07 -4.85 -7.83
CA GLU A 40 -0.99 -4.68 -8.81
C GLU A 40 -1.07 -3.22 -9.28
N VAL A 41 -1.26 -3.03 -10.59
CA VAL A 41 -1.45 -1.68 -11.15
C VAL A 41 -2.81 -1.14 -10.71
N PRO A 42 -2.88 0.03 -10.05
CA PRO A 42 -4.15 0.61 -9.63
C PRO A 42 -5.06 0.88 -10.83
N ILE A 43 -6.32 0.46 -10.72
CA ILE A 43 -7.35 0.76 -11.70
C ILE A 43 -7.71 2.24 -11.56
N LYS A 44 -7.58 3.00 -12.65
CA LYS A 44 -8.02 4.39 -12.68
C LYS A 44 -9.54 4.44 -12.61
N PRO A 45 -10.14 5.26 -11.72
CA PRO A 45 -11.58 5.37 -11.65
C PRO A 45 -12.15 5.90 -12.98
N LEU A 46 -13.13 5.19 -13.55
CA LEU A 46 -13.87 5.69 -14.70
C LEU A 46 -14.78 6.84 -14.26
N SER A 47 -14.56 8.01 -14.84
CA SER A 47 -15.40 9.19 -14.62
C SER A 47 -16.45 9.26 -15.73
N LEU A 48 -17.57 8.57 -15.55
CA LEU A 48 -18.62 8.51 -16.56
C LEU A 48 -19.34 9.86 -16.76
N ASN A 49 -19.37 10.73 -15.74
CA ASN A 49 -20.16 11.97 -15.74
C ASN A 49 -19.31 13.26 -15.56
N GLY A 50 -17.98 13.20 -15.67
CA GLY A 50 -17.11 14.38 -15.47
C GLY A 50 -16.98 14.88 -14.02
N ASP A 51 -17.65 14.24 -13.06
CA ASP A 51 -17.54 14.56 -11.63
C ASP A 51 -16.11 14.31 -11.10
N ARG A 52 -15.44 15.38 -10.68
CA ARG A 52 -14.05 15.36 -10.19
C ARG A 52 -13.86 14.55 -8.90
N GLU A 53 -14.92 14.27 -8.13
CA GLU A 53 -14.83 13.51 -6.88
C GLU A 53 -14.64 12.01 -7.11
N LYS A 54 -15.42 11.41 -8.03
CA LYS A 54 -15.32 9.97 -8.33
C LYS A 54 -14.04 9.61 -9.08
N SER A 55 -13.37 10.58 -9.70
CA SER A 55 -12.12 10.36 -10.44
C SER A 55 -10.89 10.18 -9.56
N LYS A 56 -10.94 10.66 -8.29
CA LYS A 56 -9.79 10.68 -7.39
C LYS A 56 -9.80 9.54 -6.36
N ASN A 57 -10.97 9.05 -5.99
CA ASN A 57 -11.12 8.04 -4.94
C ASN A 57 -11.02 6.64 -5.56
N VAL A 58 -9.91 5.95 -5.30
CA VAL A 58 -9.75 4.53 -5.67
C VAL A 58 -10.55 3.70 -4.65
N GLY A 59 -11.56 2.98 -5.14
CA GLY A 59 -12.32 2.04 -4.33
C GLY A 59 -11.52 0.78 -3.99
N SER A 60 -12.02 0.01 -3.03
CA SER A 60 -11.48 -1.32 -2.68
C SER A 60 -12.63 -2.30 -2.51
N ILE A 61 -12.32 -3.59 -2.48
CA ILE A 61 -13.28 -4.68 -2.28
C ILE A 61 -13.14 -5.23 -0.85
N SER A 62 -14.24 -5.74 -0.30
CA SER A 62 -14.40 -6.04 1.14
C SER A 62 -13.29 -6.88 1.77
N PHE A 63 -12.66 -7.79 1.01
CA PHE A 63 -11.62 -8.68 1.52
C PHE A 63 -10.19 -8.11 1.41
N VAL A 64 -9.95 -7.06 0.63
CA VAL A 64 -8.59 -6.53 0.41
C VAL A 64 -8.03 -5.84 1.66
N PRO A 65 -8.75 -4.93 2.34
CA PRO A 65 -8.25 -4.31 3.56
C PRO A 65 -8.01 -5.30 4.71
N PRO A 66 -8.92 -6.26 5.01
CA PRO A 66 -8.67 -7.26 6.06
C PRO A 66 -7.43 -8.12 5.79
N VAL A 67 -7.23 -8.59 4.55
CA VAL A 67 -6.06 -9.41 4.21
C VAL A 67 -4.76 -8.61 4.35
N ALA A 68 -4.74 -7.34 3.94
CA ALA A 68 -3.59 -6.47 4.17
C ALA A 68 -3.27 -6.30 5.67
N GLY A 69 -4.30 -6.11 6.50
CA GLY A 69 -4.16 -6.02 7.95
C GLY A 69 -3.64 -7.31 8.59
N MET A 70 -4.16 -8.47 8.16
CA MET A 70 -3.69 -9.78 8.65
C MET A 70 -2.21 -10.04 8.27
N LEU A 71 -1.80 -9.66 7.05
CA LEU A 71 -0.40 -9.77 6.62
C LEU A 71 0.52 -8.86 7.42
N LEU A 72 0.09 -7.62 7.72
CA LEU A 72 0.82 -6.71 8.60
C LEU A 72 0.98 -7.31 10.01
N ALA A 73 -0.11 -7.80 10.60
CA ALA A 73 -0.07 -8.44 11.91
C ALA A 73 0.87 -9.65 11.93
N SER A 74 0.80 -10.50 10.90
CA SER A 74 1.71 -11.64 10.76
C SER A 74 3.18 -11.21 10.67
N ALA A 75 3.49 -10.15 9.92
CA ALA A 75 4.85 -9.62 9.81
C ALA A 75 5.39 -9.15 11.17
N VAL A 76 4.56 -8.43 11.95
CA VAL A 76 4.93 -7.95 13.28
C VAL A 76 5.13 -9.10 14.26
N ILE A 77 4.24 -10.10 14.26
CA ILE A 77 4.36 -11.27 15.14
C ILE A 77 5.65 -12.04 14.84
N LYS A 78 5.96 -12.26 13.55
CA LYS A 78 7.21 -12.93 13.16
C LYS A 78 8.44 -12.16 13.63
N ASP A 79 8.44 -10.84 13.47
CA ASP A 79 9.54 -10.00 13.97
C ASP A 79 9.73 -10.10 15.49
N ILE A 80 8.63 -10.11 16.25
CA ILE A 80 8.66 -10.22 17.72
C ILE A 80 9.14 -11.61 18.15
N CYS A 81 8.73 -12.66 17.43
CA CYS A 81 9.10 -14.04 17.72
C CYS A 81 10.45 -14.46 17.09
N GLU A 82 11.15 -13.55 16.42
CA GLU A 82 12.41 -13.82 15.69
C GLU A 82 12.29 -14.95 14.64
N LEU A 83 11.17 -14.98 13.90
CA LEU A 83 10.84 -15.94 12.83
C LEU A 83 11.04 -15.41 11.40
#